data_AF-A0A6G2RN00-F1
#
_entry.id   AF-A0A6G2RN00-F1
#
_cell.length_a   1.000
_cell.length_b   1.000
_cell.length_c   1.000
_cell.angle_alpha   90.00
_cell.angle_beta   90.00
_cell.angle_gamma   90.00
#
_symmetry.space_group_name_H-M   'P 1'
#
loop_
_entity.id
_entity.type
_entity.pdbx_description
1 polymer ?
#
loop_
_entity_poly.entity_id
_entity_poly.type
_entity_poly.pdbx_seq_one_letter_code
_entity_poly.pdbx_strand_id
1 'polypeptide(L)'
;MSSRLRALARLITAVAVVTAYVALHLAITAGMHLRACDRFRDAPARAAAFTAALDRYAAGDVSARAEIRAGDTWFKENAPSGASRSAVSSATGDVEKGRVSLARERVAGLAADVERDRARLDRKLGSSRATALYWTVPAALLLGPALWLRRRRRSGAAEIISVVGWFAPRQPWWRRPVFLLASGAGYVLFAAGVIAVGTAQRRGSTVPPMTMVGWLVGGLAAIGAGVLSLRYTRPRAARGAVQALLADGRQPVLYLRSFTDDDTAARVDDSSAFVSIHSREEQLTGALGAVGPVITVGKPGEPLPRLGAARFYLPPDDWQPTVLRLMELSQLIVLRLGLGDGLWWEVQQARATQPARKLVLLTPGGLSRQAERLELAERLDEHLPTPSRLAEMAGEDPWTGAVITFDPEWTPRVQPVGPVPRAKLPRGALVRRAARAVKAGFVSMTMFTPTHHLARVIKDALAAVGVRRRTMAWRATFATQTSLWKGFVLVTVLALLRWLAGRALQLFGLG
;
A
#
# COMPACT_ATOMS: atom_id res chain seq x y z
N MET A 1 -5.15 -7.28 -23.06
CA MET A 1 -5.31 -5.87 -22.62
C MET A 1 -3.96 -5.16 -22.66
N SER A 2 -3.84 -4.04 -23.37
CA SER A 2 -2.57 -3.33 -23.56
C SER A 2 -2.02 -2.72 -22.24
N SER A 3 -0.72 -2.37 -22.23
CA SER A 3 -0.09 -1.72 -21.07
C SER A 3 -0.72 -0.36 -20.73
N ARG A 4 -1.08 0.43 -21.75
CA ARG A 4 -1.75 1.73 -21.61
C ARG A 4 -3.15 1.59 -21.02
N LEU A 5 -3.96 0.64 -21.53
CA LEU A 5 -5.30 0.39 -21.00
C LEU A 5 -5.26 -0.05 -19.53
N ARG A 6 -4.24 -0.84 -19.12
CA ARG A 6 -4.04 -1.23 -17.72
C ARG A 6 -3.71 -0.05 -16.81
N ALA A 7 -2.85 0.87 -17.27
CA ALA A 7 -2.51 2.07 -16.52
C ALA A 7 -3.75 2.97 -16.35
N LEU A 8 -4.46 3.22 -17.45
CA LEU A 8 -5.73 3.96 -17.44
C LEU A 8 -6.75 3.30 -16.50
N ALA A 9 -6.88 1.97 -16.55
CA ALA A 9 -7.78 1.24 -15.67
C ALA A 9 -7.41 1.35 -14.18
N ARG A 10 -6.12 1.43 -13.83
CA ARG A 10 -5.69 1.67 -12.44
C ARG A 10 -6.02 3.10 -12.02
N LEU A 11 -5.79 4.08 -12.91
CA LEU A 11 -6.15 5.48 -12.67
C LEU A 11 -7.65 5.65 -12.46
N ILE A 12 -8.48 5.13 -13.37
CA ILE A 12 -9.96 5.18 -13.25
C ILE A 12 -10.42 4.55 -11.93
N THR A 13 -9.86 3.38 -11.55
CA THR A 13 -10.22 2.76 -10.27
C THR A 13 -9.82 3.64 -9.07
N ALA A 14 -8.63 4.26 -9.10
CA ALA A 14 -8.19 5.14 -8.02
C ALA A 14 -9.07 6.39 -7.91
N VAL A 15 -9.35 7.05 -9.04
CA VAL A 15 -10.24 8.22 -9.09
C VAL A 15 -11.65 7.85 -8.64
N ALA A 16 -12.19 6.71 -9.07
CA ALA A 16 -13.50 6.22 -8.64
C ALA A 16 -13.57 6.05 -7.11
N VAL A 17 -12.54 5.44 -6.50
CA VAL A 17 -12.49 5.23 -5.04
C VAL A 17 -12.42 6.56 -4.29
N VAL A 18 -11.58 7.49 -4.72
CA VAL A 18 -11.45 8.82 -4.08
C VAL A 18 -12.75 9.62 -4.22
N THR A 19 -13.33 9.64 -5.42
CA THR A 19 -14.58 10.35 -5.70
C THR A 19 -15.74 9.76 -4.89
N ALA A 20 -15.82 8.42 -4.80
CA ALA A 20 -16.82 7.75 -3.98
C ALA A 20 -16.67 8.06 -2.48
N TYR A 21 -15.43 8.12 -1.98
CA TYR A 21 -15.15 8.53 -0.60
C TYR A 21 -15.63 9.96 -0.33
N VAL A 22 -15.29 10.90 -1.22
CA VAL A 22 -15.70 12.31 -1.10
C VAL A 22 -17.22 12.44 -1.17
N ALA A 23 -17.86 11.77 -2.14
CA ALA A 23 -19.32 11.75 -2.28
C ALA A 23 -20.00 11.23 -1.01
N LEU A 24 -19.51 10.12 -0.44
CA LEU A 24 -20.04 9.55 0.81
C LEU A 24 -19.87 10.50 1.99
N HIS A 25 -18.70 11.14 2.11
CA HIS A 25 -18.44 12.11 3.16
C HIS A 25 -19.39 13.32 3.10
N LEU A 26 -19.61 13.85 1.90
CA LEU A 26 -20.51 14.97 1.67
C LEU A 26 -21.98 14.57 1.89
N ALA A 27 -22.39 13.37 1.49
CA ALA A 27 -23.73 12.84 1.74
C ALA A 27 -24.03 12.72 3.24
N ILE A 28 -23.08 12.19 4.03
CA ILE A 28 -23.22 12.14 5.49
C ILE A 28 -23.34 13.56 6.07
N THR A 29 -22.53 14.50 5.58
CA THR A 29 -22.58 15.90 6.01
C THR A 29 -23.91 16.57 5.70
N ALA A 30 -24.44 16.37 4.49
CA ALA A 30 -25.77 16.84 4.11
C ALA A 30 -26.88 16.22 4.98
N GLY A 31 -26.76 14.93 5.32
CA GLY A 31 -27.67 14.26 6.25
C GLY A 31 -27.64 14.87 7.66
N MET A 32 -26.48 15.28 8.16
CA MET A 32 -26.39 15.90 9.49
C MET A 32 -27.02 17.29 9.49
N HIS A 33 -26.83 18.05 8.41
CA HIS A 33 -27.53 19.31 8.24
C HIS A 33 -29.05 19.13 8.15
N LEU A 34 -29.52 18.07 7.49
CA LEU A 34 -30.95 17.74 7.44
C LEU A 34 -31.50 17.48 8.84
N ARG A 35 -30.82 16.64 9.64
CA ARG A 35 -31.20 16.40 11.04
C ARG A 35 -31.21 17.65 11.88
N ALA A 36 -30.24 18.55 11.68
CA ALA A 36 -30.20 19.82 12.40
C ALA A 36 -31.42 20.69 12.05
N CYS A 37 -31.86 20.70 10.79
CA CYS A 37 -33.09 21.37 10.38
C CYS A 37 -34.32 20.70 11.01
N ASP A 38 -34.40 19.37 11.00
CA ASP A 38 -35.53 18.63 11.57
C ASP A 38 -35.64 18.81 13.08
N ARG A 39 -34.53 18.77 13.83
CA ARG A 39 -34.52 19.02 15.28
C ARG A 39 -34.96 20.44 15.65
N PHE A 40 -34.68 21.40 14.78
CA PHE A 40 -35.01 22.81 14.98
C PHE A 40 -36.32 23.22 14.29
N ARG A 41 -37.11 22.26 13.78
CA ARG A 41 -38.37 22.51 13.06
C ARG A 41 -39.41 23.18 13.97
N ASP A 42 -39.51 22.74 15.22
CA ASP A 42 -40.50 23.24 16.20
C ASP A 42 -40.03 24.51 16.94
N ALA A 43 -38.89 25.08 16.55
CA ALA A 43 -38.30 26.23 17.23
C ALA A 43 -39.22 27.46 17.36
N PRO A 44 -40.06 27.83 16.37
CA PRO A 44 -40.98 28.96 16.51
C PRO A 44 -42.00 28.72 17.62
N ALA A 45 -42.58 27.52 17.70
CA ALA A 45 -43.53 27.15 18.75
C ALA A 45 -42.85 27.12 20.13
N ARG A 46 -41.62 26.61 20.21
CA ARG A 46 -40.82 26.59 21.44
C ARG A 46 -40.41 27.99 21.90
N ALA A 47 -40.08 28.88 20.96
CA ALA A 47 -39.77 30.28 21.27
C ALA A 47 -41.01 31.02 21.81
N ALA A 48 -42.17 30.84 21.18
CA ALA A 48 -43.43 31.43 21.65
C ALA A 48 -43.84 30.92 23.04
N ALA A 49 -43.67 29.62 23.30
CA ALA A 49 -43.91 29.05 24.63
C ALA A 49 -42.92 29.60 25.68
N PHE A 50 -41.65 29.76 25.32
CA PHE A 50 -40.64 30.35 26.21
C PHE A 50 -40.96 31.80 26.56
N THR A 51 -41.33 32.63 25.57
CA THR A 51 -41.72 34.04 25.81
C THR A 51 -42.98 34.12 26.66
N ALA A 52 -43.98 33.28 26.40
CA ALA A 52 -45.21 33.24 27.20
C ALA A 52 -44.96 32.80 28.66
N ALA A 53 -44.08 31.82 28.88
CA ALA A 53 -43.67 31.42 30.23
C ALA A 53 -42.93 32.56 30.96
N LEU A 54 -42.08 33.31 30.25
CA LEU A 54 -41.38 34.47 30.81
C LEU A 54 -42.35 35.59 31.20
N ASP A 55 -43.36 35.86 30.36
CA ASP A 55 -44.38 36.87 30.65
C ASP A 55 -45.26 36.48 31.85
N ARG A 56 -45.65 35.20 31.97
CA ARG A 56 -46.37 34.68 33.15
C ARG A 56 -45.54 34.78 34.42
N TYR A 57 -44.25 34.42 34.34
CA TYR A 57 -43.33 34.57 35.46
C TYR A 57 -43.18 36.04 35.89
N ALA A 58 -43.12 36.96 34.92
CA ALA A 58 -43.09 38.40 35.20
C ALA A 58 -44.40 38.91 35.83
N ALA A 59 -45.54 38.27 35.54
CA ALA A 59 -46.84 38.56 36.15
C ALA A 59 -47.03 37.92 37.54
N GLY A 60 -46.03 37.21 38.06
CA GLY A 60 -46.05 36.63 39.41
C GLY A 60 -46.28 35.13 39.48
N ASP A 61 -46.43 34.43 38.34
CA ASP A 61 -46.56 32.96 38.32
C ASP A 61 -45.19 32.29 38.50
N VAL A 62 -44.87 31.94 39.75
CA VAL A 62 -43.59 31.30 40.10
C VAL A 62 -43.45 29.90 39.47
N SER A 63 -44.57 29.23 39.13
CA SER A 63 -44.54 27.89 38.53
C SER A 63 -43.95 27.88 37.12
N ALA A 64 -44.08 29.00 36.39
CA ALA A 64 -43.52 29.19 35.04
C ALA A 64 -41.98 29.13 35.01
N ARG A 65 -41.29 29.23 36.16
CA ARG A 65 -39.83 29.07 36.24
C ARG A 65 -39.37 27.69 35.75
N ALA A 66 -40.14 26.63 35.99
CA ALA A 66 -39.82 25.28 35.53
C ALA A 66 -39.90 25.17 34.00
N GLU A 67 -40.89 25.83 33.39
CA GLU A 67 -41.07 25.88 31.94
C GLU A 67 -39.94 26.65 31.24
N ILE A 68 -39.49 27.77 31.82
CA ILE A 68 -38.34 28.54 31.32
C ILE A 68 -37.09 27.66 31.29
N ARG A 69 -36.81 26.91 32.38
CA ARG A 69 -35.68 25.96 32.40
C ARG A 69 -35.83 24.84 31.37
N ALA A 70 -37.03 24.30 31.21
CA ALA A 70 -37.30 23.27 30.19
C ALA A 70 -37.06 23.80 28.77
N GLY A 71 -37.46 25.05 28.50
CA GLY A 71 -37.18 25.72 27.23
C GLY A 71 -35.68 25.94 27.00
N ASP A 72 -34.94 26.41 28.00
CA ASP A 72 -33.48 26.56 27.92
C ASP A 72 -32.76 25.24 27.63
N THR A 73 -33.13 24.17 28.34
CA THR A 73 -32.62 22.82 28.07
C THR A 73 -32.90 22.40 26.62
N TRP A 74 -34.13 22.62 26.13
CA TRP A 74 -34.48 22.29 24.76
C TRP A 74 -33.64 23.07 23.73
N PHE A 75 -33.45 24.38 23.91
CA PHE A 75 -32.61 25.19 23.01
C PHE A 75 -31.12 24.81 23.10
N LYS A 76 -30.63 24.42 24.28
CA LYS A 76 -29.26 23.90 24.47
C LYS A 76 -29.04 22.56 23.77
N GLU A 77 -30.07 21.72 23.64
CA GLU A 77 -29.98 20.43 22.96
C GLU A 77 -30.22 20.52 21.45
N ASN A 78 -31.15 21.38 21.02
CA ASN A 78 -31.70 21.34 19.65
C ASN A 78 -31.35 22.55 18.78
N ALA A 79 -31.11 23.74 19.36
CA ALA A 79 -30.81 24.93 18.56
C ALA A 79 -29.36 24.93 18.06
N PRO A 80 -29.05 25.51 16.89
CA PRO A 80 -27.66 25.69 16.46
C PRO A 80 -26.90 26.64 17.40
N SER A 81 -25.57 26.66 17.30
CA SER A 81 -24.78 27.75 17.89
C SER A 81 -25.08 29.06 17.15
N GLY A 82 -25.99 29.85 17.75
CA GLY A 82 -26.62 31.00 17.13
C GLY A 82 -27.29 31.94 18.14
N ALA A 83 -27.94 32.97 17.62
CA ALA A 83 -28.52 34.05 18.42
C ALA A 83 -29.65 33.54 19.33
N SER A 84 -30.50 32.65 18.81
CA SER A 84 -31.66 32.11 19.55
C SER A 84 -31.23 31.35 20.82
N ARG A 85 -30.23 30.45 20.70
CA ARG A 85 -29.67 29.72 21.84
C ARG A 85 -29.04 30.66 22.88
N SER A 86 -28.30 31.67 22.42
CA SER A 86 -27.65 32.63 23.32
C SER A 86 -28.68 33.48 24.06
N ALA A 87 -29.72 33.96 23.37
CA ALA A 87 -30.79 34.77 23.92
C ALA A 87 -31.55 34.01 25.02
N VAL A 88 -31.98 32.77 24.73
CA VAL A 88 -32.68 31.90 25.70
C VAL A 88 -31.82 31.58 26.93
N SER A 89 -30.55 31.19 26.73
CA SER A 89 -29.66 30.86 27.84
C SER A 89 -29.34 32.08 28.72
N SER A 90 -29.21 33.24 28.08
CA SER A 90 -28.92 34.49 28.76
C SER A 90 -30.12 34.99 29.55
N ALA A 91 -31.32 34.93 28.96
CA ALA A 91 -32.58 35.28 29.63
C ALA A 91 -32.88 34.36 30.82
N THR A 92 -32.64 33.05 30.67
CA THR A 92 -32.80 32.07 31.77
C THR A 92 -31.85 32.40 32.93
N GLY A 93 -30.58 32.72 32.64
CA GLY A 93 -29.63 33.13 33.68
C GLY A 93 -29.98 34.46 34.37
N ASP A 94 -30.74 35.35 33.71
CA ASP A 94 -31.23 36.58 34.33
C ASP A 94 -32.45 36.35 35.21
N VAL A 95 -33.35 35.47 34.80
CA VAL A 95 -34.48 35.00 35.63
C VAL A 95 -33.98 34.39 36.93
N GLU A 96 -32.92 33.59 36.89
CA GLU A 96 -32.31 32.99 38.09
C GLU A 96 -31.66 34.01 39.02
N LYS A 97 -31.24 35.16 38.48
CA LYS A 97 -30.70 36.30 39.25
C LYS A 97 -31.77 37.31 39.68
N GLY A 98 -33.05 37.02 39.42
CA GLY A 98 -34.17 37.93 39.73
C GLY A 98 -34.30 39.14 38.78
N ARG A 99 -33.55 39.18 37.68
CA ARG A 99 -33.52 40.31 36.71
C ARG A 99 -34.52 40.10 35.57
N VAL A 100 -35.80 40.06 35.90
CA VAL A 100 -36.87 39.67 34.97
C VAL A 100 -37.08 40.67 33.82
N SER A 101 -36.92 41.97 34.08
CA SER A 101 -36.99 43.01 33.04
C SER A 101 -35.92 42.84 31.96
N LEU A 102 -34.67 42.58 32.38
CA LEU A 102 -33.54 42.31 31.50
C LEU A 102 -33.74 41.02 30.69
N ALA A 103 -34.34 40.00 31.32
CA ALA A 103 -34.67 38.74 30.64
C ALA A 103 -35.68 38.96 29.51
N ARG A 104 -36.72 39.79 29.73
CA ARG A 104 -37.74 40.13 28.71
C ARG A 104 -37.13 40.91 27.55
N GLU A 105 -36.25 41.87 27.83
CA GLU A 105 -35.54 42.63 26.81
C GLU A 105 -34.72 41.70 25.89
N ARG A 106 -34.01 40.72 26.48
CA ARG A 106 -33.18 39.76 25.73
C ARG A 106 -33.96 38.84 24.79
N VAL A 107 -35.23 38.56 25.08
CA VAL A 107 -36.06 37.70 24.22
C VAL A 107 -37.07 38.46 23.37
N ALA A 108 -37.11 39.79 23.45
CA ALA A 108 -37.98 40.61 22.60
C ALA A 108 -37.77 40.36 21.10
N GLY A 109 -36.54 40.01 20.69
CA GLY A 109 -36.18 39.64 19.32
C GLY A 109 -36.13 38.12 19.04
N LEU A 110 -36.53 37.26 19.99
CA LEU A 110 -36.26 35.81 19.91
C LEU A 110 -36.88 35.15 18.67
N ALA A 111 -38.08 35.57 18.26
CA ALA A 111 -38.72 35.04 17.04
C ALA A 111 -37.90 35.36 15.78
N ALA A 112 -37.36 36.57 15.68
CA ALA A 112 -36.49 36.97 14.58
C ALA A 112 -35.14 36.23 14.63
N ASP A 113 -34.61 35.96 15.82
CA ASP A 113 -33.39 35.17 16.01
C ASP A 113 -33.58 33.72 15.56
N VAL A 114 -34.71 33.11 15.90
CA VAL A 114 -35.08 31.76 15.47
C VAL A 114 -35.20 31.69 13.96
N GLU A 115 -35.88 32.63 13.31
CA GLU A 115 -36.00 32.66 11.85
C GLU A 115 -34.63 32.85 11.16
N ARG A 116 -33.76 33.70 11.70
CA ARG A 116 -32.39 33.86 11.20
C ARG A 116 -31.58 32.56 11.31
N ASP A 117 -31.69 31.87 12.44
CA ASP A 117 -31.00 30.59 12.68
C ASP A 117 -31.55 29.47 11.78
N ARG A 118 -32.87 29.42 11.54
CA ARG A 118 -33.52 28.50 10.58
C ARG A 118 -33.04 28.77 9.15
N ALA A 119 -33.12 30.01 8.67
CA ALA A 119 -32.64 30.39 7.35
C ALA A 119 -31.14 30.11 7.14
N ARG A 120 -30.34 30.19 8.21
CA ARG A 120 -28.92 29.78 8.17
C ARG A 120 -28.76 28.27 8.01
N LEU A 121 -29.56 27.47 8.71
CA LEU A 121 -29.56 26.00 8.59
C LEU A 121 -30.01 25.56 7.19
N ASP A 122 -31.09 26.14 6.66
CA ASP A 122 -31.61 25.83 5.34
C ASP A 122 -30.60 26.15 4.23
N ARG A 123 -29.92 27.30 4.31
CA ARG A 123 -28.84 27.65 3.38
C ARG A 123 -27.69 26.64 3.44
N LYS A 124 -27.27 26.22 4.63
CA LYS A 124 -26.22 25.20 4.81
C LYS A 124 -26.65 23.85 4.24
N LEU A 125 -27.91 23.46 4.45
CA LEU A 125 -28.47 22.23 3.91
C LEU A 125 -28.51 22.26 2.37
N GLY A 126 -29.01 23.34 1.77
CA GLY A 126 -29.05 23.51 0.32
C GLY A 126 -27.67 23.42 -0.32
N SER A 127 -26.70 24.16 0.21
CA SER A 127 -25.30 24.11 -0.24
C SER A 127 -24.69 22.71 -0.11
N SER A 128 -24.91 22.05 1.04
CA SER A 128 -24.36 20.71 1.30
C SER A 128 -24.99 19.64 0.41
N ARG A 129 -26.32 19.70 0.17
CA ARG A 129 -27.03 18.79 -0.73
C ARG A 129 -26.57 18.94 -2.17
N ALA A 130 -26.48 20.18 -2.67
CA ALA A 130 -26.00 20.46 -4.02
C ALA A 130 -24.57 19.94 -4.21
N THR A 131 -23.69 20.18 -3.24
CA THR A 131 -22.30 19.70 -3.28
C THR A 131 -22.22 18.17 -3.22
N ALA A 132 -23.04 17.52 -2.38
CA ALA A 132 -23.10 16.06 -2.32
C ALA A 132 -23.57 15.46 -3.65
N LEU A 133 -24.65 15.99 -4.23
CA LEU A 133 -25.17 15.55 -5.53
C LEU A 133 -24.11 15.69 -6.63
N TYR A 134 -23.44 16.83 -6.69
CA TYR A 134 -22.36 17.10 -7.66
C TYR A 134 -21.25 16.04 -7.62
N TRP A 135 -20.89 15.52 -6.45
CA TRP A 135 -19.88 14.47 -6.30
C TRP A 135 -20.41 13.05 -6.46
N THR A 136 -21.69 12.80 -6.18
CA THR A 136 -22.30 11.46 -6.36
C THR A 136 -22.41 11.05 -7.82
N VAL A 137 -22.71 11.99 -8.73
CA VAL A 137 -22.87 11.68 -10.16
C VAL A 137 -21.56 11.18 -10.79
N PRO A 138 -20.41 11.86 -10.67
CA PRO A 138 -19.13 11.33 -11.14
C PRO A 138 -18.72 10.02 -10.47
N ALA A 139 -19.00 9.85 -9.17
CA ALA A 139 -18.71 8.60 -8.47
C ALA A 139 -19.49 7.42 -9.08
N ALA A 140 -20.78 7.60 -9.33
CA ALA A 140 -21.64 6.59 -9.97
C ALA A 140 -21.18 6.29 -11.41
N LEU A 141 -20.89 7.32 -12.19
CA LEU A 141 -20.40 7.17 -13.58
C LEU A 141 -19.06 6.45 -13.66
N LEU A 142 -18.16 6.63 -12.68
CA LEU A 142 -16.86 5.97 -12.66
C LEU A 142 -16.91 4.52 -12.12
N LEU A 143 -17.91 4.17 -11.32
CA LEU A 143 -18.05 2.83 -10.74
C LEU A 143 -18.21 1.74 -11.81
N GLY A 144 -19.08 1.96 -12.80
CA GLY A 144 -19.33 1.01 -13.91
C GLY A 144 -18.04 0.67 -14.68
N PRO A 145 -17.35 1.65 -15.27
CA PRO A 145 -16.07 1.46 -15.96
C PRO A 145 -15.00 0.84 -15.04
N ALA A 146 -14.91 1.25 -13.78
CA ALA A 146 -13.94 0.69 -12.83
C ALA A 146 -14.19 -0.81 -12.58
N LEU A 147 -15.45 -1.21 -12.37
CA LEU A 147 -15.84 -2.60 -12.16
C LEU A 147 -15.66 -3.44 -13.43
N TRP A 148 -16.06 -2.92 -14.58
CA TRP A 148 -15.87 -3.58 -15.87
C TRP A 148 -14.38 -3.80 -16.19
N LEU A 149 -13.54 -2.77 -16.03
CA LEU A 149 -12.09 -2.89 -16.22
C LEU A 149 -11.44 -3.83 -15.18
N ARG A 150 -11.97 -3.89 -13.96
CA ARG A 150 -11.53 -4.87 -12.94
C ARG A 150 -11.87 -6.30 -13.37
N ARG A 151 -13.09 -6.55 -13.85
CA ARG A 151 -13.53 -7.86 -14.34
C ARG A 151 -12.71 -8.29 -15.55
N ARG A 152 -12.51 -7.41 -16.52
CA ARG A 152 -11.70 -7.67 -17.73
C ARG A 152 -10.23 -7.93 -17.42
N ARG A 153 -9.66 -7.32 -16.38
CA ARG A 153 -8.29 -7.63 -15.93
C ARG A 153 -8.18 -9.03 -15.32
N ARG A 154 -9.22 -9.49 -14.62
CA ARG A 154 -9.22 -10.80 -13.96
C ARG A 154 -9.48 -11.95 -14.93
N SER A 155 -10.30 -11.74 -15.96
CA SER A 155 -10.61 -12.79 -16.94
C SER A 155 -9.36 -13.28 -17.67
N GLY A 156 -8.41 -12.39 -18.00
CA GLY A 156 -7.17 -12.77 -18.67
C GLY A 156 -6.18 -13.59 -17.82
N ALA A 157 -6.47 -13.79 -16.53
CA ALA A 157 -5.69 -14.64 -15.64
C ALA A 157 -6.54 -15.79 -15.06
N ALA A 158 -7.79 -15.95 -15.50
CA ALA A 158 -8.73 -16.90 -14.89
C ALA A 158 -8.23 -18.35 -14.98
N GLU A 159 -7.74 -18.74 -16.15
CA GLU A 159 -7.24 -20.08 -16.41
C GLU A 159 -6.03 -20.45 -15.56
N ILE A 160 -5.03 -19.56 -15.48
CA ILE A 160 -3.88 -19.81 -14.62
C ILE A 160 -4.25 -19.77 -13.13
N ILE A 161 -5.21 -18.92 -12.75
CA ILE A 161 -5.73 -18.90 -11.39
C ILE A 161 -6.43 -20.22 -11.06
N SER A 162 -7.14 -20.86 -12.00
CA SER A 162 -7.69 -22.19 -11.75
C SER A 162 -6.59 -23.23 -11.54
N VAL A 163 -5.56 -23.27 -12.39
CA VAL A 163 -4.44 -24.22 -12.25
C VAL A 163 -3.72 -24.03 -10.91
N VAL A 164 -3.32 -22.81 -10.58
CA VAL A 164 -2.60 -22.48 -9.35
C VAL A 164 -3.50 -22.58 -8.11
N GLY A 165 -4.81 -22.36 -8.27
CA GLY A 165 -5.78 -22.32 -7.18
C GLY A 165 -5.93 -23.63 -6.43
N TRP A 166 -5.75 -24.76 -7.12
CA TRP A 166 -5.74 -26.10 -6.50
C TRP A 166 -4.58 -26.28 -5.52
N PHE A 167 -3.45 -25.62 -5.77
CA PHE A 167 -2.19 -25.81 -5.06
C PHE A 167 -1.82 -24.63 -4.14
N ALA A 168 -2.67 -23.61 -4.09
CA ALA A 168 -2.42 -22.41 -3.29
C ALA A 168 -3.00 -22.60 -1.88
N PRO A 169 -2.21 -22.38 -0.81
CA PRO A 169 -2.71 -22.51 0.55
C PRO A 169 -3.79 -21.46 0.82
N ARG A 170 -4.90 -21.89 1.42
CA ARG A 170 -5.96 -20.99 1.86
C ARG A 170 -5.44 -20.14 3.02
N GLN A 171 -5.39 -18.82 2.81
CA GLN A 171 -5.01 -17.87 3.85
C GLN A 171 -6.25 -17.15 4.37
N PRO A 172 -6.36 -16.93 5.70
CA PRO A 172 -7.43 -16.13 6.26
C PRO A 172 -7.42 -14.72 5.69
N TRP A 173 -8.60 -14.17 5.41
CA TRP A 173 -8.75 -12.84 4.81
C TRP A 173 -8.18 -11.72 5.70
N TRP A 174 -8.20 -11.90 7.03
CA TRP A 174 -7.68 -10.95 8.03
C TRP A 174 -6.16 -10.99 8.19
N ARG A 175 -5.49 -12.09 7.83
CA ARG A 175 -4.04 -12.29 8.05
C ARG A 175 -3.24 -11.16 7.43
N ARG A 176 -3.48 -10.93 6.13
CA ARG A 176 -2.73 -9.94 5.36
C ARG A 176 -2.91 -8.49 5.83
N PRO A 177 -4.13 -7.96 6.04
CA PRO A 177 -4.27 -6.59 6.54
C PRO A 177 -3.61 -6.39 7.91
N VAL A 178 -3.73 -7.36 8.83
CA VAL A 178 -3.08 -7.28 10.15
C VAL A 178 -1.56 -7.20 10.01
N PHE A 179 -0.93 -8.10 9.25
CA PHE A 179 0.52 -8.06 9.07
C PHE A 179 1.01 -6.86 8.25
N LEU A 180 0.18 -6.31 7.34
CA LEU A 180 0.51 -5.06 6.64
C LEU A 180 0.52 -3.85 7.59
N LEU A 181 -0.40 -3.79 8.54
CA LEU A 181 -0.39 -2.76 9.59
C LEU A 181 0.84 -2.90 10.49
N ALA A 182 1.14 -4.13 10.92
CA ALA A 182 2.31 -4.40 11.74
C ALA A 182 3.63 -4.08 11.00
N SER A 183 3.74 -4.41 9.71
CA SER A 183 4.88 -3.97 8.89
C SER A 183 4.95 -2.44 8.75
N GLY A 184 3.80 -1.77 8.64
CA GLY A 184 3.72 -0.31 8.63
C GLY A 184 4.32 0.30 9.91
N ALA A 185 3.93 -0.22 11.07
CA ALA A 185 4.52 0.18 12.36
C ALA A 185 6.03 -0.11 12.43
N GLY A 186 6.47 -1.27 11.91
CA GLY A 186 7.90 -1.61 11.81
C GLY A 186 8.71 -0.60 10.97
N TYR A 187 8.16 -0.15 9.83
CA TYR A 187 8.79 0.90 9.01
C TYR A 187 8.83 2.25 9.72
N VAL A 188 7.78 2.65 10.43
CA VAL A 188 7.75 3.88 11.22
C VAL A 188 8.82 3.85 12.29
N LEU A 189 8.94 2.75 13.02
CA LEU A 189 9.94 2.58 14.08
C LEU A 189 11.37 2.64 13.52
N PHE A 190 11.61 1.95 12.39
CA PHE A 190 12.89 2.01 11.69
C PHE A 190 13.24 3.43 11.25
N ALA A 191 12.29 4.14 10.61
CA ALA A 191 12.50 5.51 10.14
C ALA A 191 12.72 6.50 11.30
N ALA A 192 11.94 6.39 12.38
CA ALA A 192 12.09 7.20 13.57
C ALA A 192 13.48 7.00 14.21
N GLY A 193 13.95 5.76 14.30
CA GLY A 193 15.29 5.45 14.80
C GLY A 193 16.41 6.03 13.94
N VAL A 194 16.32 5.92 12.61
CA VAL A 194 17.27 6.55 11.67
C VAL A 194 17.28 8.08 11.81
N ILE A 195 16.10 8.70 11.96
CA ILE A 195 15.98 10.14 12.20
C ILE A 195 16.65 10.51 13.52
N ALA A 196 16.38 9.79 14.62
CA ALA A 196 16.96 10.05 15.94
C ALA A 196 18.49 9.97 15.95
N VAL A 197 19.07 8.91 15.36
CA VAL A 197 20.53 8.78 15.20
C VAL A 197 21.09 9.89 14.33
N GLY A 198 20.41 10.20 13.21
CA GLY A 198 20.81 11.26 12.29
C GLY A 198 20.70 12.68 12.89
N THR A 199 19.79 12.90 13.84
CA THR A 199 19.68 14.17 14.59
C THR A 199 20.76 14.28 15.64
N ALA A 200 21.08 13.19 16.36
CA ALA A 200 22.17 13.16 17.33
C ALA A 200 23.52 13.50 16.67
N GLN A 201 23.79 12.94 15.49
CA GLN A 201 25.03 13.23 14.74
C GLN A 201 25.12 14.68 14.25
N ARG A 202 24.00 15.35 13.94
CA ARG A 202 24.00 16.73 13.42
C ARG A 202 24.06 17.77 14.51
N ARG A 203 23.35 17.52 15.61
CA ARG A 203 23.15 18.47 16.70
C ARG A 203 24.01 18.15 17.91
N GLY A 204 24.87 17.14 17.84
CA GLY A 204 25.66 16.65 18.96
C GLY A 204 26.54 17.73 19.62
N SER A 205 26.98 18.74 18.88
CA SER A 205 27.74 19.87 19.43
C SER A 205 26.87 20.95 20.10
N THR A 206 25.55 20.91 19.93
CA THR A 206 24.61 21.96 20.42
C THR A 206 23.73 21.46 21.56
N VAL A 207 23.64 20.15 21.79
CA VAL A 207 22.76 19.55 22.80
C VAL A 207 23.56 18.94 23.95
N PRO A 208 23.01 18.89 25.18
CA PRO A 208 23.69 18.26 26.31
C PRO A 208 24.07 16.80 26.00
N PRO A 209 25.26 16.32 26.43
CA PRO A 209 25.74 14.98 26.10
C PRO A 209 24.76 13.85 26.46
N MET A 210 24.04 13.95 27.59
CA MET A 210 23.03 12.95 27.99
C MET A 210 21.88 12.84 26.99
N THR A 211 21.41 13.97 26.42
CA THR A 211 20.34 13.96 25.41
C THR A 211 20.82 13.34 24.10
N MET A 212 22.08 13.59 23.72
CA MET A 212 22.71 12.97 22.56
C MET A 212 22.81 11.44 22.72
N VAL A 213 23.27 10.96 23.89
CA VAL A 213 23.33 9.53 24.21
C VAL A 213 21.94 8.92 24.18
N GLY A 214 20.93 9.59 24.76
CA GLY A 214 19.54 9.14 24.73
C GLY A 214 19.00 8.96 23.30
N TRP A 215 19.24 9.92 22.41
CA TRP A 215 18.84 9.80 20.99
C TRP A 215 19.60 8.72 20.24
N LEU A 216 20.89 8.51 20.54
CA LEU A 216 21.68 7.45 19.91
C LEU A 216 21.20 6.07 20.35
N VAL A 217 21.10 5.82 21.66
CA VAL A 217 20.69 4.52 22.21
C VAL A 217 19.23 4.24 21.84
N GLY A 218 18.32 5.19 22.07
CA GLY A 218 16.92 5.04 21.69
C GLY A 218 16.74 4.87 20.18
N GLY A 219 17.51 5.61 19.38
CA GLY A 219 17.49 5.50 17.92
C GLY A 219 17.97 4.13 17.42
N LEU A 220 19.07 3.61 17.96
CA LEU A 220 19.58 2.27 17.63
C LEU A 220 18.60 1.16 18.07
N ALA A 221 18.03 1.27 19.26
CA ALA A 221 17.01 0.34 19.75
C ALA A 221 15.77 0.33 18.85
N ALA A 222 15.29 1.51 18.42
CA ALA A 222 14.18 1.63 17.48
C ALA A 222 14.52 1.04 16.10
N ILE A 223 15.74 1.25 15.59
CA ILE A 223 16.20 0.60 14.34
C ILE A 223 16.15 -0.93 14.49
N GLY A 224 16.72 -1.48 15.57
CA GLY A 224 16.75 -2.93 15.82
C GLY A 224 15.35 -3.54 15.93
N ALA A 225 14.48 -2.93 16.72
CA ALA A 225 13.09 -3.35 16.87
C ALA A 225 12.30 -3.22 15.55
N GLY A 226 12.54 -2.17 14.77
CA GLY A 226 11.96 -1.99 13.45
C GLY A 226 12.37 -3.09 12.47
N VAL A 227 13.67 -3.42 12.42
CA VAL A 227 14.19 -4.51 11.58
C VAL A 227 13.62 -5.86 12.00
N LEU A 228 13.59 -6.18 13.29
CA LEU A 228 13.05 -7.45 13.79
C LEU A 228 11.56 -7.59 13.48
N SER A 229 10.79 -6.51 13.71
CA SER A 229 9.37 -6.45 13.36
C SER A 229 9.15 -6.66 11.86
N LEU A 230 9.95 -6.04 11.00
CA LEU A 230 9.85 -6.22 9.55
C LEU A 230 10.22 -7.64 9.10
N ARG A 231 11.26 -8.25 9.70
CA ARG A 231 11.63 -9.66 9.45
C ARG A 231 10.50 -10.62 9.84
N TYR A 232 9.79 -10.33 10.92
CA TYR A 232 8.67 -11.15 11.38
C TYR A 232 7.39 -10.95 10.56
N THR A 233 7.03 -9.70 10.27
CA THR A 233 5.72 -9.34 9.71
C THR A 233 5.65 -9.45 8.19
N ARG A 234 6.72 -9.10 7.47
CA ARG A 234 6.70 -9.05 6.00
C ARG A 234 6.42 -10.42 5.35
N PRO A 235 7.05 -11.54 5.74
CA PRO A 235 6.74 -12.85 5.15
C PRO A 235 5.26 -13.23 5.37
N ARG A 236 4.68 -12.83 6.50
CA ARG A 236 3.28 -13.10 6.84
C ARG A 236 2.30 -12.19 6.09
N ALA A 237 2.75 -11.02 5.63
CA ALA A 237 2.00 -10.11 4.77
C ALA A 237 2.13 -10.44 3.27
N ALA A 238 2.99 -11.39 2.89
CA ALA A 238 3.23 -11.79 1.52
C ALA A 238 1.96 -12.36 0.87
N ARG A 239 1.76 -12.08 -0.42
CA ARG A 239 0.64 -12.65 -1.19
C ARG A 239 0.98 -14.06 -1.63
N GLY A 240 0.03 -14.99 -1.49
CA GLY A 240 0.08 -16.27 -2.20
C GLY A 240 -0.09 -16.08 -3.72
N ALA A 241 0.24 -17.10 -4.50
CA ALA A 241 0.24 -17.04 -5.97
C ALA A 241 -1.10 -16.57 -6.56
N VAL A 242 -2.24 -17.14 -6.13
CA VAL A 242 -3.59 -16.72 -6.58
C VAL A 242 -3.86 -15.24 -6.29
N GLN A 243 -3.51 -14.76 -5.10
CA GLN A 243 -3.73 -13.36 -4.73
C GLN A 243 -2.84 -12.42 -5.54
N ALA A 244 -1.61 -12.83 -5.87
CA ALA A 244 -0.70 -12.06 -6.71
C ALA A 244 -1.23 -11.95 -8.15
N LEU A 245 -1.68 -13.07 -8.73
CA LEU A 245 -2.29 -13.14 -10.06
C LEU A 245 -3.55 -12.25 -10.13
N LEU A 246 -4.46 -12.35 -9.17
CA LEU A 246 -5.69 -11.55 -9.10
C LEU A 246 -5.44 -10.05 -8.92
N ALA A 247 -4.39 -9.69 -8.18
CA ALA A 247 -4.05 -8.29 -7.93
C ALA A 247 -3.40 -7.62 -9.15
N ASP A 248 -2.66 -8.37 -9.95
CA ASP A 248 -1.93 -7.83 -11.09
C ASP A 248 -2.73 -7.91 -12.41
N GLY A 249 -3.29 -9.08 -12.72
CA GLY A 249 -4.08 -9.35 -13.94
C GLY A 249 -3.28 -9.43 -15.25
N ARG A 250 -1.95 -9.49 -15.19
CA ARG A 250 -1.08 -9.84 -16.34
C ARG A 250 -0.77 -11.35 -16.31
N GLN A 251 -0.42 -11.91 -17.47
CA GLN A 251 0.23 -13.23 -17.54
C GLN A 251 1.47 -13.22 -16.64
N PRO A 252 1.77 -14.29 -15.91
CA PRO A 252 2.84 -14.28 -14.94
C PRO A 252 4.22 -14.41 -15.56
N VAL A 253 5.20 -14.21 -14.70
CA VAL A 253 6.55 -14.75 -14.87
C VAL A 253 6.63 -16.01 -14.02
N LEU A 254 6.89 -17.16 -14.64
CA LEU A 254 7.17 -18.39 -13.91
C LEU A 254 8.64 -18.38 -13.51
N TYR A 255 8.90 -18.42 -12.21
CA TYR A 255 10.25 -18.50 -11.67
C TYR A 255 10.48 -19.90 -11.08
N LEU A 256 11.49 -20.59 -11.60
CA LEU A 256 11.89 -21.95 -11.20
C LEU A 256 13.34 -21.93 -10.72
N ARG A 257 13.65 -22.73 -9.70
CA ARG A 257 14.97 -22.82 -9.08
C ARG A 257 15.08 -24.13 -8.31
N SER A 258 16.32 -24.58 -8.07
CA SER A 258 16.57 -25.67 -7.13
C SER A 258 16.17 -25.27 -5.70
N PHE A 259 15.56 -26.18 -4.95
CA PHE A 259 15.24 -25.97 -3.54
C PHE A 259 16.47 -25.90 -2.63
N THR A 260 17.63 -26.42 -3.08
CA THR A 260 18.91 -26.29 -2.36
C THR A 260 19.39 -24.84 -2.25
N ASP A 261 18.92 -23.97 -3.16
CA ASP A 261 19.35 -22.57 -3.24
C ASP A 261 18.46 -21.63 -2.41
N ASP A 262 17.40 -22.14 -1.78
CA ASP A 262 16.40 -21.34 -1.06
C ASP A 262 17.00 -20.54 0.10
N ASP A 263 18.02 -21.07 0.78
CA ASP A 263 18.65 -20.39 1.92
C ASP A 263 19.57 -19.25 1.49
N THR A 264 20.29 -19.41 0.36
CA THR A 264 21.05 -18.31 -0.22
C THR A 264 20.11 -17.24 -0.80
N ALA A 265 18.94 -17.63 -1.31
CA ALA A 265 17.90 -16.72 -1.81
C ALA A 265 17.25 -15.86 -0.72
N ALA A 266 17.11 -16.43 0.48
CA ALA A 266 16.54 -15.74 1.64
C ALA A 266 17.50 -14.74 2.30
N ARG A 267 18.80 -14.73 1.93
CA ARG A 267 19.78 -13.80 2.48
C ARG A 267 19.43 -12.35 2.14
N VAL A 268 19.63 -11.51 3.14
CA VAL A 268 19.54 -10.05 3.05
C VAL A 268 20.98 -9.55 3.02
N ASP A 269 21.37 -8.84 1.97
CA ASP A 269 22.73 -8.30 1.88
C ASP A 269 22.88 -7.09 2.82
N ASP A 270 23.70 -7.26 3.86
CA ASP A 270 24.13 -6.18 4.75
C ASP A 270 25.23 -5.37 4.06
N SER A 271 24.84 -4.45 3.20
CA SER A 271 25.80 -3.48 2.65
C SER A 271 26.09 -2.39 3.69
N SER A 272 27.37 -2.12 3.97
CA SER A 272 27.82 -1.11 4.95
C SER A 272 27.38 0.34 4.65
N ALA A 273 26.76 0.58 3.49
CA ALA A 273 26.17 1.87 3.10
C ALA A 273 24.62 1.90 3.19
N PHE A 274 23.95 0.75 3.21
CA PHE A 274 22.49 0.61 3.28
C PHE A 274 22.09 -0.68 4.00
N VAL A 275 21.28 -0.57 5.06
CA VAL A 275 20.53 -1.71 5.59
C VAL A 275 19.48 -2.08 4.54
N SER A 276 19.79 -3.05 3.66
CA SER A 276 18.77 -3.63 2.79
C SER A 276 17.83 -4.41 3.71
N ILE A 277 16.53 -4.15 3.62
CA ILE A 277 15.51 -4.96 4.32
C ILE A 277 14.96 -6.02 3.36
N HIS A 278 15.41 -6.04 2.11
CA HIS A 278 14.92 -6.94 1.07
C HIS A 278 15.87 -8.12 0.87
N SER A 279 15.32 -9.33 0.79
CA SER A 279 16.08 -10.51 0.37
C SER A 279 16.51 -10.40 -1.09
N ARG A 280 17.52 -11.17 -1.48
CA ARG A 280 17.96 -11.28 -2.87
C ARG A 280 16.84 -11.76 -3.81
N GLU A 281 16.01 -12.70 -3.33
CA GLU A 281 14.80 -13.15 -4.06
C GLU A 281 13.76 -12.01 -4.23
N GLU A 282 13.56 -11.16 -3.23
CA GLU A 282 12.68 -9.98 -3.35
C GLU A 282 13.18 -9.00 -4.39
N GLN A 283 14.50 -8.82 -4.51
CA GLN A 283 15.09 -7.94 -5.52
C GLN A 283 14.87 -8.49 -6.93
N LEU A 284 15.10 -9.79 -7.15
CA LEU A 284 14.80 -10.45 -8.42
C LEU A 284 13.32 -10.38 -8.75
N THR A 285 12.46 -10.68 -7.77
CA THR A 285 11.00 -10.61 -7.93
C THR A 285 10.54 -9.19 -8.25
N GLY A 286 11.14 -8.17 -7.63
CA GLY A 286 10.88 -6.77 -7.93
C GLY A 286 11.23 -6.40 -9.38
N ALA A 287 12.37 -6.92 -9.88
CA ALA A 287 12.78 -6.75 -11.27
C ALA A 287 11.82 -7.44 -12.24
N LEU A 288 11.54 -8.73 -12.04
CA LEU A 288 10.65 -9.53 -12.87
C LEU A 288 9.18 -9.07 -12.78
N GLY A 289 8.79 -8.49 -11.64
CA GLY A 289 7.48 -7.88 -11.40
C GLY A 289 7.12 -6.78 -12.40
N ALA A 290 8.12 -6.16 -13.03
CA ALA A 290 7.91 -5.20 -14.11
C ALA A 290 7.32 -5.85 -15.38
N VAL A 291 7.55 -7.15 -15.60
CA VAL A 291 7.03 -7.95 -16.71
C VAL A 291 5.63 -8.49 -16.39
N GLY A 292 5.46 -9.17 -15.26
CA GLY A 292 4.20 -9.78 -14.80
C GLY A 292 4.25 -10.16 -13.31
N PRO A 293 3.15 -10.62 -12.71
CA PRO A 293 3.20 -11.20 -11.37
C PRO A 293 4.13 -12.42 -11.39
N VAL A 294 5.08 -12.50 -10.46
CA VAL A 294 6.04 -13.61 -10.39
C VAL A 294 5.47 -14.70 -9.51
N ILE A 295 5.37 -15.91 -10.06
CA ILE A 295 4.91 -17.10 -9.34
C ILE A 295 6.03 -18.14 -9.33
N THR A 296 6.09 -18.96 -8.30
CA THR A 296 7.09 -20.01 -8.15
C THR A 296 6.53 -21.19 -7.39
N VAL A 297 7.10 -22.38 -7.62
CA VAL A 297 6.83 -23.57 -6.80
C VAL A 297 7.62 -23.43 -5.50
N GLY A 298 6.92 -23.54 -4.36
CA GLY A 298 7.56 -23.56 -3.04
C GLY A 298 7.97 -24.98 -2.64
N LYS A 299 8.93 -25.09 -1.72
CA LYS A 299 9.32 -26.37 -1.12
C LYS A 299 8.12 -26.97 -0.35
N PRO A 300 7.70 -28.21 -0.61
CA PRO A 300 6.63 -28.85 0.16
C PRO A 300 6.93 -28.83 1.67
N GLY A 301 5.90 -28.61 2.49
CA GLY A 301 6.03 -28.57 3.95
C GLY A 301 6.66 -27.28 4.53
N GLU A 302 6.90 -26.26 3.71
CA GLU A 302 7.42 -24.98 4.20
C GLU A 302 6.40 -24.28 5.15
N PRO A 303 6.79 -23.90 6.38
CA PRO A 303 5.83 -23.41 7.40
C PRO A 303 5.26 -22.02 7.07
N LEU A 304 6.01 -21.19 6.34
CA LEU A 304 5.61 -19.84 5.93
C LEU A 304 6.17 -19.53 4.54
N PRO A 305 5.39 -18.87 3.66
CA PRO A 305 5.93 -18.41 2.39
C PRO A 305 7.08 -17.44 2.62
N ARG A 306 8.28 -17.75 2.09
CA ARG A 306 9.40 -16.80 2.07
C ARG A 306 9.04 -15.55 1.25
N LEU A 307 9.74 -14.47 1.55
CA LEU A 307 9.65 -13.21 0.82
C LEU A 307 10.30 -13.34 -0.56
N GLY A 308 9.60 -12.88 -1.60
CA GLY A 308 10.04 -13.02 -2.98
C GLY A 308 8.86 -13.34 -3.89
N ALA A 309 9.03 -14.36 -4.73
CA ALA A 309 8.03 -14.79 -5.68
C ALA A 309 6.80 -15.38 -4.97
N ALA A 310 5.61 -15.22 -5.56
CA ALA A 310 4.39 -15.70 -4.94
C ALA A 310 4.29 -17.23 -5.08
N ARG A 311 4.31 -17.93 -3.93
CA ARG A 311 4.41 -19.39 -3.86
C ARG A 311 3.06 -20.10 -3.96
N PHE A 312 3.08 -21.27 -4.57
CA PHE A 312 2.09 -22.36 -4.47
C PHE A 312 2.87 -23.68 -4.32
N TYR A 313 2.22 -24.75 -3.87
CA TYR A 313 2.90 -25.99 -3.49
C TYR A 313 2.33 -27.16 -4.27
N LEU A 314 3.15 -27.71 -5.15
CA LEU A 314 2.81 -28.91 -5.92
C LEU A 314 3.05 -30.17 -5.08
N PRO A 315 2.28 -31.25 -5.33
CA PRO A 315 2.58 -32.56 -4.77
C PRO A 315 3.96 -33.04 -5.24
N PRO A 316 4.69 -33.82 -4.41
CA PRO A 316 6.00 -34.34 -4.77
C PRO A 316 5.93 -35.32 -5.95
N ASP A 317 4.80 -36.03 -6.08
CA ASP A 317 4.49 -36.93 -7.18
C ASP A 317 3.51 -36.20 -8.12
N ASP A 318 3.70 -36.29 -9.44
CA ASP A 318 2.84 -35.67 -10.48
C ASP A 318 2.88 -34.12 -10.61
N TRP A 319 4.02 -33.50 -10.31
CA TRP A 319 4.18 -32.04 -10.50
C TRP A 319 4.45 -31.63 -11.96
N GLN A 320 5.03 -32.52 -12.77
CA GLN A 320 5.53 -32.23 -14.12
C GLN A 320 4.45 -31.70 -15.08
N PRO A 321 3.25 -32.30 -15.19
CA PRO A 321 2.22 -31.79 -16.10
C PRO A 321 1.78 -30.36 -15.74
N THR A 322 1.71 -30.07 -14.44
CA THR A 322 1.36 -28.73 -13.97
C THR A 322 2.45 -27.71 -14.33
N VAL A 323 3.73 -28.07 -14.20
CA VAL A 323 4.83 -27.18 -14.59
C VAL A 323 4.81 -26.89 -16.10
N LEU A 324 4.57 -27.90 -16.94
CA LEU A 324 4.42 -27.70 -18.40
C LEU A 324 3.27 -26.75 -18.72
N ARG A 325 2.10 -26.94 -18.08
CA ARG A 325 0.96 -26.04 -18.27
C ARG A 325 1.27 -24.62 -17.80
N LEU A 326 2.02 -24.45 -16.72
CA LEU A 326 2.43 -23.13 -16.24
C LEU A 326 3.46 -22.49 -17.17
N MET A 327 4.36 -23.26 -17.77
CA MET A 327 5.26 -22.76 -18.80
C MET A 327 4.44 -22.15 -19.92
N GLU A 328 3.48 -22.87 -20.49
CA GLU A 328 2.57 -22.39 -21.56
C GLU A 328 1.86 -21.08 -21.18
N LEU A 329 1.20 -21.03 -20.03
CA LEU A 329 0.39 -19.89 -19.59
C LEU A 329 1.21 -18.65 -19.17
N SER A 330 2.51 -18.81 -18.94
CA SER A 330 3.40 -17.72 -18.57
C SER A 330 3.79 -16.88 -19.77
N GLN A 331 4.17 -15.61 -19.55
CA GLN A 331 4.74 -14.76 -20.62
C GLN A 331 6.27 -14.75 -20.62
N LEU A 332 6.88 -15.25 -19.54
CA LEU A 332 8.33 -15.35 -19.35
C LEU A 332 8.59 -16.48 -18.36
N ILE A 333 9.60 -17.30 -18.65
CA ILE A 333 10.07 -18.40 -17.80
C ILE A 333 11.49 -18.05 -17.39
N VAL A 334 11.71 -17.97 -16.08
CA VAL A 334 12.99 -17.62 -15.50
C VAL A 334 13.47 -18.81 -14.68
N LEU A 335 14.57 -19.42 -15.08
CA LEU A 335 15.18 -20.52 -14.34
C LEU A 335 16.48 -20.01 -13.70
N ARG A 336 16.61 -20.17 -12.39
CA ARG A 336 17.91 -20.02 -11.73
C ARG A 336 18.62 -21.36 -11.78
N LEU A 337 19.70 -21.42 -12.54
CA LEU A 337 20.47 -22.63 -12.76
C LEU A 337 21.11 -23.15 -11.47
N GLY A 338 21.16 -24.47 -11.35
CA GLY A 338 21.78 -25.22 -10.28
C GLY A 338 22.09 -26.63 -10.80
N LEU A 339 22.70 -27.48 -9.98
CA LEU A 339 23.15 -28.81 -10.41
C LEU A 339 22.09 -29.92 -10.27
N GLY A 340 20.91 -29.63 -9.69
CA GLY A 340 19.88 -30.64 -9.44
C GLY A 340 19.13 -31.11 -10.69
N ASP A 341 18.91 -32.41 -10.82
CA ASP A 341 18.36 -33.03 -12.04
C ASP A 341 16.95 -32.59 -12.40
N GLY A 342 16.09 -32.38 -11.40
CA GLY A 342 14.71 -31.91 -11.63
C GLY A 342 14.68 -30.55 -12.36
N LEU A 343 15.61 -29.66 -12.04
CA LEU A 343 15.73 -28.36 -12.70
C LEU A 343 16.21 -28.51 -14.15
N TRP A 344 17.10 -29.47 -14.43
CA TRP A 344 17.57 -29.72 -15.79
C TRP A 344 16.49 -30.34 -16.67
N TRP A 345 15.61 -31.18 -16.10
CA TRP A 345 14.39 -31.57 -16.78
C TRP A 345 13.54 -30.34 -17.15
N GLU A 346 13.38 -29.36 -16.25
CA GLU A 346 12.64 -28.11 -16.55
C GLU A 346 13.32 -27.28 -17.65
N VAL A 347 14.66 -27.22 -17.68
CA VAL A 347 15.43 -26.57 -18.75
C VAL A 347 15.19 -27.25 -20.08
N GLN A 348 15.26 -28.59 -20.13
CA GLN A 348 15.00 -29.38 -21.33
C GLN A 348 13.58 -29.16 -21.85
N GLN A 349 12.57 -29.22 -20.98
CA GLN A 349 11.18 -29.02 -21.37
C GLN A 349 10.90 -27.59 -21.85
N ALA A 350 11.48 -26.59 -21.19
CA ALA A 350 11.37 -25.20 -21.65
C ALA A 350 12.00 -25.04 -23.04
N ARG A 351 13.12 -25.71 -23.33
CA ARG A 351 13.74 -25.71 -24.66
C ARG A 351 12.90 -26.41 -25.72
N ALA A 352 12.37 -27.59 -25.39
CA ALA A 352 11.64 -28.40 -26.34
C ALA A 352 10.25 -27.84 -26.69
N THR A 353 9.58 -27.19 -25.73
CA THR A 353 8.15 -26.85 -25.85
C THR A 353 7.84 -25.36 -25.97
N GLN A 354 8.78 -24.48 -25.62
CA GLN A 354 8.52 -23.04 -25.54
C GLN A 354 9.31 -22.25 -26.57
N PRO A 355 8.82 -21.07 -26.99
CA PRO A 355 9.62 -20.15 -27.80
C PRO A 355 10.87 -19.69 -27.04
N ALA A 356 12.04 -19.73 -27.68
CA ALA A 356 13.33 -19.36 -27.10
C ALA A 356 13.33 -18.00 -26.36
N ARG A 357 12.66 -17.00 -26.96
CA ARG A 357 12.53 -15.64 -26.41
C ARG A 357 11.77 -15.53 -25.08
N LYS A 358 11.09 -16.61 -24.66
CA LYS A 358 10.36 -16.70 -23.40
C LYS A 358 11.28 -17.12 -22.24
N LEU A 359 12.42 -17.74 -22.55
CA LEU A 359 13.33 -18.30 -21.57
C LEU A 359 14.41 -17.31 -21.15
N VAL A 360 14.62 -17.20 -19.85
CA VAL A 360 15.74 -16.48 -19.23
C VAL A 360 16.40 -17.41 -18.23
N LEU A 361 17.70 -17.66 -18.38
CA LEU A 361 18.47 -18.41 -17.39
C LEU A 361 19.27 -17.43 -16.54
N LEU A 362 19.29 -17.66 -15.23
CA LEU A 362 20.08 -16.91 -14.27
C LEU A 362 21.13 -17.85 -13.71
N THR A 363 22.41 -17.52 -13.87
CA THR A 363 23.48 -18.31 -13.25
C THR A 363 23.69 -17.83 -11.82
N PRO A 364 23.94 -18.73 -10.86
CA PRO A 364 24.22 -18.35 -9.49
C PRO A 364 25.53 -17.56 -9.45
N GLY A 365 25.48 -16.39 -8.80
CA GLY A 365 26.65 -15.59 -8.50
C GLY A 365 27.41 -16.17 -7.31
N GLY A 366 28.72 -15.94 -7.26
CA GLY A 366 29.55 -16.38 -6.14
C GLY A 366 29.68 -17.89 -5.97
N LEU A 367 29.57 -18.68 -7.05
CA LEU A 367 30.03 -20.08 -7.05
C LEU A 367 31.48 -20.09 -6.55
N SER A 368 31.68 -20.56 -5.32
CA SER A 368 32.94 -20.45 -4.57
C SER A 368 34.05 -21.27 -5.21
N ARG A 369 33.68 -22.29 -5.98
CA ARG A 369 34.60 -23.21 -6.65
C ARG A 369 34.50 -23.02 -8.16
N GLN A 370 35.64 -22.79 -8.80
CA GLN A 370 35.74 -22.71 -10.27
C GLN A 370 35.21 -23.98 -10.95
N ALA A 371 35.38 -25.14 -10.30
CA ALA A 371 34.86 -26.43 -10.75
C ALA A 371 33.32 -26.44 -10.90
N GLU A 372 32.57 -25.94 -9.91
CA GLU A 372 31.09 -25.89 -9.99
C GLU A 372 30.61 -25.01 -11.15
N ARG A 373 31.34 -23.93 -11.44
CA ARG A 373 31.02 -23.04 -12.56
C ARG A 373 31.29 -23.71 -13.89
N LEU A 374 32.39 -24.44 -13.99
CA LEU A 374 32.75 -25.18 -15.20
C LEU A 374 31.74 -26.31 -15.45
N GLU A 375 31.43 -27.11 -14.43
CA GLU A 375 30.42 -28.17 -14.49
C GLU A 375 29.05 -27.63 -14.92
N LEU A 376 28.63 -26.49 -14.36
CA LEU A 376 27.37 -25.84 -14.76
C LEU A 376 27.40 -25.37 -16.22
N ALA A 377 28.54 -24.84 -16.68
CA ALA A 377 28.71 -24.38 -18.05
C ALA A 377 28.74 -25.55 -19.04
N GLU A 378 29.47 -26.63 -18.73
CA GLU A 378 29.52 -27.86 -19.53
C GLU A 378 28.12 -28.46 -19.66
N ARG A 379 27.43 -28.66 -18.54
CA ARG A 379 26.07 -29.19 -18.55
C ARG A 379 25.10 -28.29 -19.31
N LEU A 380 25.27 -26.96 -19.25
CA LEU A 380 24.47 -26.04 -20.07
C LEU A 380 24.75 -26.22 -21.56
N ASP A 381 26.02 -26.31 -21.94
CA ASP A 381 26.46 -26.40 -23.33
C ASP A 381 26.04 -27.74 -23.96
N GLU A 382 26.00 -28.84 -23.21
CA GLU A 382 25.40 -30.13 -23.64
C GLU A 382 23.91 -30.00 -24.01
N HIS A 383 23.21 -29.08 -23.36
CA HIS A 383 21.77 -28.89 -23.53
C HIS A 383 21.41 -27.83 -24.57
N LEU A 384 22.40 -27.17 -25.18
CA LEU A 384 22.20 -26.11 -26.16
C LEU A 384 22.76 -26.51 -27.53
N PRO A 385 22.15 -26.03 -28.64
CA PRO A 385 22.68 -26.27 -29.98
C PRO A 385 24.01 -25.54 -30.23
N THR A 386 24.22 -24.41 -29.55
CA THR A 386 25.41 -23.58 -29.65
C THR A 386 25.95 -23.35 -28.24
N PRO A 387 27.26 -23.50 -27.99
CA PRO A 387 27.84 -23.32 -26.66
C PRO A 387 27.62 -21.90 -26.15
N SER A 388 27.29 -21.78 -24.87
CA SER A 388 27.03 -20.52 -24.18
C SER A 388 28.30 -19.71 -23.93
N ARG A 389 29.46 -20.37 -23.91
CA ARG A 389 30.75 -19.79 -23.48
C ARG A 389 30.66 -19.16 -22.09
N LEU A 390 29.79 -19.68 -21.23
CA LEU A 390 29.59 -19.17 -19.88
C LEU A 390 30.88 -19.23 -19.05
N ALA A 391 31.70 -20.26 -19.26
CA ALA A 391 32.98 -20.44 -18.56
C ALA A 391 33.96 -19.28 -18.82
N GLU A 392 33.89 -18.63 -19.98
CA GLU A 392 34.75 -17.50 -20.35
C GLU A 392 34.29 -16.18 -19.70
N MET A 393 33.09 -16.14 -19.10
CA MET A 393 32.49 -14.93 -18.56
C MET A 393 32.50 -14.92 -17.03
N ALA A 394 33.18 -13.93 -16.45
CA ALA A 394 33.18 -13.72 -15.00
C ALA A 394 32.13 -12.68 -14.60
N GLY A 395 31.06 -13.13 -13.93
CA GLY A 395 30.17 -12.25 -13.17
C GLY A 395 30.76 -11.91 -11.81
N GLU A 396 30.71 -10.63 -11.43
CA GLU A 396 31.24 -10.16 -10.13
C GLU A 396 30.15 -10.00 -9.07
N ASP A 397 28.87 -10.11 -9.44
CA ASP A 397 27.77 -10.05 -8.47
C ASP A 397 27.71 -11.34 -7.61
N PRO A 398 27.66 -11.22 -6.27
CA PRO A 398 27.64 -12.38 -5.36
C PRO A 398 26.37 -13.24 -5.41
N TRP A 399 25.34 -12.85 -6.15
CA TRP A 399 24.05 -13.55 -6.18
C TRP A 399 23.65 -14.04 -7.56
N THR A 400 23.90 -13.28 -8.62
CA THR A 400 23.58 -13.63 -10.01
C THR A 400 24.81 -13.40 -10.87
N GLY A 401 25.44 -14.44 -11.41
CA GLY A 401 26.66 -14.28 -12.21
C GLY A 401 26.38 -13.69 -13.59
N ALA A 402 25.38 -14.22 -14.28
CA ALA A 402 25.00 -13.84 -15.62
C ALA A 402 23.49 -14.03 -15.86
N VAL A 403 22.98 -13.29 -16.83
CA VAL A 403 21.64 -13.45 -17.40
C VAL A 403 21.82 -13.97 -18.82
N ILE A 404 21.23 -15.12 -19.12
CA ILE A 404 21.28 -15.76 -20.44
C ILE A 404 19.89 -15.68 -21.06
N THR A 405 19.85 -15.23 -22.32
CA THR A 405 18.63 -15.14 -23.14
C THR A 405 18.89 -15.79 -24.49
N PHE A 406 17.84 -16.13 -25.24
CA PHE A 406 17.97 -16.85 -26.50
C PHE A 406 17.27 -16.11 -27.64
N ASP A 407 17.94 -16.07 -28.80
CA ASP A 407 17.30 -15.68 -30.05
C ASP A 407 16.40 -16.82 -30.60
N PRO A 408 15.59 -16.59 -31.66
CA PRO A 408 14.70 -17.63 -32.20
C PRO A 408 15.40 -18.95 -32.56
N GLU A 409 16.69 -18.88 -32.89
CA GLU A 409 17.54 -20.00 -33.28
C GLU A 409 18.17 -20.73 -32.09
N TRP A 410 17.76 -20.40 -30.86
CA TRP A 410 18.30 -20.96 -29.62
C TRP A 410 19.78 -20.64 -29.37
N THR A 411 20.31 -19.58 -29.99
CA THR A 411 21.68 -19.13 -29.72
C THR A 411 21.71 -18.36 -28.39
N PRO A 412 22.54 -18.77 -27.43
CA PRO A 412 22.64 -18.10 -26.14
C PRO A 412 23.29 -16.72 -26.26
N ARG A 413 22.66 -15.72 -25.64
CA ARG A 413 23.19 -14.38 -25.39
C ARG A 413 23.43 -14.23 -23.90
N VAL A 414 24.69 -14.38 -23.49
CA VAL A 414 25.12 -14.29 -22.10
C VAL A 414 25.49 -12.83 -21.78
N GLN A 415 24.86 -12.28 -20.76
CA GLN A 415 25.17 -10.95 -20.24
C GLN A 415 25.61 -11.06 -18.77
N PRO A 416 26.88 -10.75 -18.44
CA PRO A 416 27.37 -10.84 -17.08
C PRO A 416 26.72 -9.75 -16.23
N VAL A 417 26.41 -10.09 -14.98
CA VAL A 417 25.94 -9.09 -14.01
C VAL A 417 27.17 -8.52 -13.33
N GLY A 418 27.50 -7.28 -13.69
CA GLY A 418 28.53 -6.51 -13.01
C GLY A 418 28.19 -6.27 -11.53
N PRO A 419 29.17 -5.87 -10.71
CA PRO A 419 28.90 -5.59 -9.32
C PRO A 419 27.86 -4.47 -9.25
N VAL A 420 26.87 -4.59 -8.36
CA VAL A 420 25.98 -3.46 -8.06
C VAL A 420 26.88 -2.27 -7.78
N PRO A 421 26.77 -1.13 -8.52
CA PRO A 421 27.67 0.00 -8.35
C PRO A 421 27.67 0.39 -6.88
N ARG A 422 28.71 -0.04 -6.15
CA ARG A 422 28.92 0.37 -4.77
C ARG A 422 29.11 1.85 -4.91
N ALA A 423 28.09 2.60 -4.55
CA ALA A 423 28.25 4.03 -4.44
C ALA A 423 29.36 4.20 -3.39
N LYS A 424 30.61 4.41 -3.83
CA LYS A 424 31.70 4.97 -3.04
C LYS A 424 31.28 6.41 -2.73
N LEU A 425 30.16 6.57 -2.04
CA LEU A 425 29.70 7.84 -1.53
C LEU A 425 30.52 8.07 -0.27
N PRO A 426 31.26 9.18 -0.17
CA PRO A 426 32.08 9.47 1.00
C PRO A 426 31.22 9.39 2.27
N ARG A 427 31.77 8.77 3.32
CA ARG A 427 31.11 8.63 4.64
C ARG A 427 30.47 9.98 5.02
N GLY A 428 29.14 9.99 5.23
CA GLY A 428 28.37 11.19 5.57
C GLY A 428 27.61 11.91 4.43
N ALA A 429 27.87 11.61 3.15
CA ALA A 429 27.06 12.16 2.05
C ALA A 429 25.62 11.60 2.02
N LEU A 430 25.45 10.32 2.39
CA LEU A 430 24.16 9.65 2.48
C LEU A 430 23.29 10.17 3.62
N VAL A 431 23.86 10.39 4.81
CA VAL A 431 23.15 11.02 5.93
C VAL A 431 22.72 12.44 5.55
N ARG A 432 23.59 13.22 4.87
CA ARG A 432 23.26 14.56 4.36
C ARG A 432 22.16 14.54 3.30
N ARG A 433 22.19 13.62 2.33
CA ARG A 433 21.16 13.48 1.30
C ARG A 433 19.85 12.90 1.84
N ALA A 434 19.90 11.88 2.69
CA ALA A 434 18.73 11.30 3.35
C ALA A 434 18.00 12.35 4.21
N ALA A 435 18.71 13.20 4.94
CA ALA A 435 18.05 14.28 5.66
C ALA A 435 17.62 15.47 4.81
N ARG A 436 18.30 15.79 3.70
CA ARG A 436 17.75 16.77 2.74
C ARG A 436 16.47 16.22 2.10
N ALA A 437 16.42 14.92 1.82
CA ALA A 437 15.29 14.22 1.24
C ALA A 437 14.12 14.12 2.23
N VAL A 438 14.39 13.80 3.51
CA VAL A 438 13.41 13.87 4.62
C VAL A 438 12.93 15.31 4.85
N LYS A 439 13.81 16.31 4.77
CA LYS A 439 13.46 17.74 4.89
C LYS A 439 12.63 18.25 3.71
N ALA A 440 12.71 17.59 2.55
CA ALA A 440 11.91 17.89 1.35
C ALA A 440 10.66 16.98 1.20
N GLY A 441 10.35 16.14 2.20
CA GLY A 441 9.20 15.20 2.14
C GLY A 441 9.34 14.05 1.12
N PHE A 442 10.40 14.04 0.32
CA PHE A 442 10.70 12.97 -0.62
C PHE A 442 11.61 11.96 0.07
N VAL A 443 11.07 10.86 0.60
CA VAL A 443 11.89 9.69 0.94
C VAL A 443 12.47 9.12 -0.36
N SER A 444 13.65 9.62 -0.72
CA SER A 444 14.60 9.16 -1.72
C SER A 444 14.05 8.23 -2.82
N MET A 445 13.73 8.80 -3.98
CA MET A 445 13.79 8.08 -5.26
C MET A 445 15.26 7.72 -5.58
N THR A 446 15.85 6.78 -4.83
CA THR A 446 17.18 6.25 -5.16
C THR A 446 17.07 5.36 -6.38
N MET A 447 17.43 5.89 -7.55
CA MET A 447 17.58 5.11 -8.80
C MET A 447 18.75 4.09 -8.75
N PHE A 448 19.42 3.94 -7.60
CA PHE A 448 20.59 3.09 -7.38
C PHE A 448 20.29 1.92 -6.44
N THR A 449 19.13 1.27 -6.60
CA THR A 449 18.81 0.05 -5.83
C THR A 449 19.34 -1.19 -6.57
N PRO A 450 19.77 -2.25 -5.85
CA PRO A 450 20.14 -3.54 -6.46
C PRO A 450 19.06 -4.08 -7.42
N THR A 451 17.78 -3.92 -7.06
CA THR A 451 16.64 -4.26 -7.92
C THR A 451 16.65 -3.52 -9.25
N HIS A 452 16.98 -2.23 -9.26
CA HIS A 452 17.06 -1.44 -10.49
C HIS A 452 18.21 -1.91 -11.38
N HIS A 453 19.36 -2.23 -10.77
CA HIS A 453 20.52 -2.76 -11.49
C HIS A 453 20.17 -4.08 -12.19
N LEU A 454 19.66 -5.05 -11.44
CA LEU A 454 19.24 -6.34 -12.00
C LEU A 454 18.15 -6.20 -13.06
N ALA A 455 17.15 -5.34 -12.83
CA ALA A 455 16.11 -5.05 -13.82
C ALA A 455 16.67 -4.42 -15.11
N ARG A 456 17.74 -3.64 -15.03
CA ARG A 456 18.42 -3.06 -16.19
C ARG A 456 19.15 -4.13 -16.98
N VAL A 457 19.92 -5.00 -16.32
CA VAL A 457 20.63 -6.11 -16.97
C VAL A 457 19.64 -7.05 -17.66
N ILE A 458 18.58 -7.50 -16.98
CA ILE A 458 17.55 -8.36 -17.61
C ILE A 458 16.88 -7.64 -18.80
N LYS A 459 16.62 -6.33 -18.68
CA LYS A 459 16.04 -5.54 -19.77
C LYS A 459 16.98 -5.45 -20.98
N ASP A 460 18.28 -5.30 -20.76
CA ASP A 460 19.28 -5.24 -21.83
C ASP A 460 19.45 -6.61 -22.50
N ALA A 461 19.49 -7.70 -21.72
CA ALA A 461 19.56 -9.07 -22.23
C ALA A 461 18.33 -9.41 -23.10
N LEU A 462 17.13 -9.10 -22.61
CA LEU A 462 15.90 -9.28 -23.38
C LEU A 462 15.88 -8.42 -24.66
N ALA A 463 16.44 -7.20 -24.61
CA ALA A 463 16.51 -6.35 -25.79
C ALA A 463 17.45 -6.90 -26.86
N ALA A 464 18.54 -7.59 -26.47
CA ALA A 464 19.48 -8.23 -27.39
C ALA A 464 18.82 -9.31 -28.25
N VAL A 465 17.80 -9.99 -27.73
CA VAL A 465 17.01 -11.01 -28.45
C VAL A 465 15.70 -10.45 -29.02
N GLY A 466 15.61 -9.13 -29.18
CA GLY A 466 14.47 -8.43 -29.79
C GLY A 466 13.23 -8.28 -28.90
N VAL A 467 13.30 -8.63 -27.61
CA VAL A 467 12.21 -8.46 -26.63
C VAL A 467 12.36 -7.11 -25.92
N ARG A 468 11.79 -6.05 -26.53
CA ARG A 468 11.93 -4.68 -26.00
C ARG A 468 11.04 -4.42 -24.78
N ARG A 469 11.63 -4.14 -23.62
CA ARG A 469 10.93 -3.78 -22.36
C ARG A 469 11.33 -2.40 -21.81
N ARG A 470 11.13 -1.34 -22.60
CA ARG A 470 11.62 0.04 -22.33
C ARG A 470 11.40 0.57 -20.91
N THR A 471 10.28 0.24 -20.26
CA THR A 471 9.92 0.76 -18.92
C THR A 471 10.30 -0.19 -17.77
N MET A 472 11.00 -1.30 -18.01
CA MET A 472 11.23 -2.36 -17.01
C MET A 472 11.96 -1.86 -15.76
N ALA A 473 13.13 -1.25 -15.93
CA ALA A 473 13.94 -0.77 -14.81
C ALA A 473 13.20 0.27 -13.95
N TRP A 474 12.47 1.19 -14.58
CA TRP A 474 11.69 2.21 -13.87
C TRP A 474 10.50 1.61 -13.11
N ARG A 475 9.78 0.66 -13.73
CA ARG A 475 8.68 -0.06 -13.07
C ARG A 475 9.14 -0.89 -11.89
N ALA A 476 10.30 -1.53 -11.99
CA ALA A 476 10.89 -2.30 -10.91
C ALA A 476 11.19 -1.41 -9.70
N THR A 477 11.83 -0.25 -9.92
CA THR A 477 12.09 0.73 -8.86
C THR A 477 10.79 1.20 -8.20
N PHE A 478 9.78 1.57 -9.00
CA PHE A 478 8.50 2.02 -8.46
C PHE A 478 7.79 0.93 -7.66
N ALA A 479 7.80 -0.31 -8.14
CA ALA A 479 7.19 -1.45 -7.44
C ALA A 479 7.81 -1.68 -6.06
N THR A 480 9.15 -1.70 -5.96
CA THR A 480 9.87 -1.88 -4.70
C THR A 480 9.61 -0.74 -3.72
N GLN A 481 9.50 0.50 -4.21
CA GLN A 481 9.19 1.65 -3.37
C GLN A 481 7.73 1.62 -2.89
N THR A 482 6.77 1.28 -3.75
CA THR A 482 5.37 1.20 -3.33
C THR A 482 5.13 0.15 -2.25
N SER A 483 5.92 -0.93 -2.16
CA SER A 483 5.82 -1.89 -1.04
C SER A 483 6.07 -1.27 0.32
N LEU A 484 6.95 -0.27 0.42
CA LEU A 484 7.26 0.41 1.67
C LEU A 484 6.04 1.20 2.20
N TRP A 485 5.24 1.74 1.28
CA TRP A 485 4.10 2.62 1.62
C TRP A 485 2.78 1.87 1.83
N LYS A 486 2.69 0.57 1.53
CA LYS A 486 1.43 -0.20 1.62
C LYS A 486 0.84 -0.19 3.02
N GLY A 487 1.67 -0.32 4.05
CA GLY A 487 1.23 -0.26 5.45
C GLY A 487 0.67 1.12 5.81
N PHE A 488 1.39 2.19 5.44
CA PHE A 488 0.96 3.57 5.68
C PHE A 488 -0.36 3.92 4.98
N VAL A 489 -0.50 3.53 3.71
CA VAL A 489 -1.74 3.72 2.96
C VAL A 489 -2.90 2.98 3.63
N LEU A 490 -2.68 1.75 4.12
CA LEU A 490 -3.71 0.99 4.83
C LEU A 490 -4.13 1.67 6.13
N VAL A 491 -3.18 2.15 6.94
CA VAL A 491 -3.46 2.93 8.17
C VAL A 491 -4.30 4.17 7.84
N THR A 492 -3.90 4.91 6.82
CA THR A 492 -4.60 6.14 6.39
C THR A 492 -6.03 5.82 5.96
N VAL A 493 -6.23 4.78 5.15
CA VAL A 493 -7.57 4.35 4.71
C VAL A 493 -8.43 3.93 5.91
N LEU A 494 -7.89 3.16 6.86
CA LEU A 494 -8.65 2.76 8.06
C LEU A 494 -9.00 3.94 8.95
N ALA A 495 -8.09 4.91 9.11
CA ALA A 495 -8.36 6.13 9.86
C ALA A 495 -9.50 6.95 9.21
N LEU A 496 -9.45 7.11 7.89
CA LEU A 496 -10.49 7.81 7.12
C LEU A 496 -11.85 7.09 7.19
N LEU A 497 -11.85 5.75 7.16
CA LEU A 497 -13.06 4.94 7.31
C LEU A 497 -13.63 4.99 8.73
N ARG A 498 -12.79 4.91 9.76
CA ARG A 498 -13.22 5.06 11.16
C ARG A 498 -13.81 6.44 11.41
N TRP A 499 -13.20 7.49 10.88
CA TRP A 499 -13.72 8.84 10.97
C TRP A 499 -15.08 8.99 10.27
N LEU A 500 -15.23 8.42 9.07
CA LEU A 500 -16.53 8.33 8.40
C LEU A 500 -17.58 7.58 9.22
N ALA A 501 -17.21 6.44 9.81
CA ALA A 501 -18.12 5.65 10.64
C ALA A 501 -18.58 6.45 11.88
N GLY A 502 -17.68 7.17 12.55
CA GLY A 502 -18.05 8.07 13.64
C GLY A 502 -19.04 9.16 13.22
N ARG A 503 -18.81 9.79 12.06
CA ARG A 503 -19.74 10.77 11.47
C ARG A 503 -21.10 10.14 11.11
N ALA A 504 -21.09 8.90 10.62
CA ALA A 504 -22.31 8.15 10.35
C ALA A 504 -23.07 7.81 11.65
N LEU A 505 -22.39 7.40 12.73
CA LEU A 505 -23.02 7.15 14.03
C LEU A 505 -23.62 8.41 14.65
N GLN A 506 -22.94 9.56 14.53
CA GLN A 506 -23.54 10.87 14.87
C GLN A 506 -24.78 11.15 14.02
N LEU A 507 -24.71 10.85 12.72
CA LEU A 507 -25.86 10.78 11.82
C LEU A 507 -26.78 9.60 12.15
N PHE A 508 -26.71 8.85 13.25
CA PHE A 508 -27.81 7.97 13.66
C PHE A 508 -28.26 8.25 15.09
N GLY A 509 -27.65 9.24 15.74
CA GLY A 509 -27.88 9.53 17.16
C GLY A 509 -27.25 8.49 18.10
N LEU A 510 -26.28 7.72 17.62
CA LEU A 510 -25.60 6.62 18.34
C LEU A 510 -24.16 7.01 18.73
N GLY A 511 -23.94 8.29 19.07
CA GLY A 511 -22.62 8.91 19.19
C GLY A 511 -22.20 9.26 20.59
#